data_AF-A0A6N8RA56-F1
#
_entry.id   AF-A0A6N8RA56-F1
#
_cell.length_a   1.000
_cell.length_b   1.000
_cell.length_c   1.000
_cell.angle_alpha   90.00
_cell.angle_beta   90.00
_cell.angle_gamma   90.00
#
_symmetry.space_group_name_H-M   'P 1'
#
loop_
_entity.id
_entity.type
_entity.pdbx_description
1 polymer ?
#
loop_
_entity_poly.entity_id
_entity_poly.type
_entity_poly.pdbx_seq_one_letter_code
_entity_poly.pdbx_strand_id
1 'polypeptide(L)' 'MKKVAIVGLGWLGMPLAMSLSARGWQVTGSKTTQDGVEAARMSGIDSYLLRM' A
#
# COMPACT_ATOMS: atom_id res chain seq x y z
N MET A 1 1.17 -11.95 14.58
CA MET A 1 0.57 -11.11 13.51
C MET A 1 1.55 -11.01 12.35
N LYS A 2 1.07 -11.15 11.10
CA LYS A 2 1.95 -11.08 9.91
C LYS A 2 1.93 -9.66 9.33
N LYS A 3 3.10 -9.14 8.97
CA LYS A 3 3.29 -7.79 8.43
C LYS A 3 4.04 -7.87 7.11
N VAL A 4 3.72 -6.98 6.17
CA VAL A 4 4.38 -6.88 4.87
C VAL A 4 4.40 -5.43 4.39
N ALA A 5 5.51 -5.03 3.77
CA ALA A 5 5.64 -3.75 3.11
C ALA A 5 5.72 -3.95 1.58
N ILE A 6 4.98 -3.16 0.81
CA ILE A 6 5.00 -3.17 -0.65
C ILE A 6 5.58 -1.86 -1.16
N VAL A 7 6.78 -1.92 -1.75
CA VAL A 7 7.40 -0.74 -2.37
C VAL A 7 6.79 -0.55 -3.76
N GLY A 8 5.98 0.51 -3.91
CA GLY A 8 5.25 0.82 -5.14
C GLY A 8 3.84 0.22 -5.21
N LEU A 9 2.82 1.00 -4.84
CA LEU A 9 1.40 0.65 -4.96
C LEU A 9 0.82 1.01 -6.35
N GLY A 10 1.48 0.59 -7.42
CA GLY A 10 1.02 0.77 -8.80
C GLY A 10 -0.08 -0.22 -9.20
N TRP A 11 -0.15 -0.55 -10.49
CA TRP A 11 -1.19 -1.43 -11.06
C TRP A 11 -1.24 -2.82 -10.41
N LEU A 12 -0.10 -3.38 -9.99
CA LEU A 12 -0.02 -4.68 -9.29
C LEU A 12 0.01 -4.52 -7.77
N GLY A 13 0.77 -3.54 -7.28
CA GLY A 13 0.99 -3.34 -5.85
C GLY A 13 -0.32 -3.10 -5.09
N MET A 14 -1.26 -2.37 -5.70
CA MET A 14 -2.55 -2.08 -5.07
C MET A 14 -3.48 -3.31 -4.95
N PRO A 15 -3.76 -4.09 -6.02
CA PRO A 15 -4.49 -5.35 -5.89
C PRO A 15 -3.84 -6.35 -4.91
N LEU A 16 -2.50 -6.43 -4.92
CA LEU A 16 -1.76 -7.30 -3.99
C LEU A 16 -1.94 -6.86 -2.54
N ALA A 17 -1.86 -5.55 -2.26
CA ALA A 17 -2.07 -5.00 -0.93
C ALA A 17 -3.47 -5.33 -0.39
N MET A 18 -4.50 -5.16 -1.23
CA MET A 18 -5.89 -5.48 -0.86
C MET A 18 -6.07 -6.98 -0.58
N SER A 19 -5.52 -7.85 -1.44
CA SER A 19 -5.60 -9.31 -1.25
C SER A 19 -4.93 -9.79 0.04
N LEU A 20 -3.76 -9.24 0.39
CA LEU A 20 -3.06 -9.57 1.63
C LEU A 20 -3.78 -9.01 2.86
N SER A 21 -4.30 -7.78 2.78
CA SER A 21 -5.11 -7.17 3.83
C SER A 21 -6.36 -8.00 4.13
N ALA A 22 -7.07 -8.45 3.09
CA ALA A 22 -8.24 -9.33 3.21
C ALA A 22 -7.92 -10.69 3.87
N ARG A 23 -6.66 -11.13 3.81
CA ARG A 23 -6.16 -12.35 4.49
C ARG A 23 -5.67 -12.08 5.92
N GLY A 24 -5.92 -10.89 6.47
CA GLY A 24 -5.54 -10.51 7.83
C GLY A 24 -4.06 -10.10 7.99
N TRP A 25 -3.37 -9.79 6.90
CA TRP A 25 -2.02 -9.22 6.98
C TRP A 25 -2.10 -7.73 7.25
N GLN A 26 -1.19 -7.22 8.07
CA GLN A 26 -0.95 -5.78 8.13
C GLN A 26 -0.08 -5.39 6.96
N VAL A 27 -0.67 -4.65 6.02
CA VAL A 27 0.00 -4.19 4.81
C VAL A 27 0.28 -2.70 4.91
N THR A 28 1.53 -2.34 4.65
CA THR A 28 1.95 -0.96 4.40
C THR A 28 2.50 -0.88 2.98
N GLY A 29 2.33 0.24 2.29
CA GLY A 29 2.97 0.42 0.98
C GLY A 29 3.59 1.79 0.75
N SER A 30 4.17 1.99 -0.43
CA SER A 30 4.72 3.29 -0.81
C SER A 30 4.28 3.74 -2.21
N LYS A 31 4.30 5.06 -2.40
CA LYS A 31 4.10 5.70 -3.70
C LYS A 31 5.04 6.88 -3.85
N THR A 32 5.31 7.29 -5.10
CA THR A 32 6.21 8.40 -5.42
C THR A 32 5.49 9.75 -5.54
N THR A 33 4.16 9.77 -5.45
CA THR A 33 3.33 10.98 -5.46
C THR A 33 2.47 11.06 -4.21
N GLN A 34 2.27 12.28 -3.70
CA GLN A 34 1.49 12.53 -2.49
C GLN A 34 0.01 12.13 -2.68
N ASP A 35 -0.60 12.57 -3.79
CA ASP A 35 -1.97 12.20 -4.17
C ASP A 35 -2.15 10.68 -4.22
N GLY A 36 -1.14 9.97 -4.69
CA GLY A 36 -1.15 8.52 -4.74
C GLY A 36 -1.16 7.88 -3.35
N VAL A 37 -0.38 8.42 -2.41
CA VAL A 37 -0.35 7.97 -1.00
C VAL A 37 -1.73 8.16 -0.36
N GLU A 38 -2.34 9.32 -0.58
CA GLU A 38 -3.67 9.64 -0.06
C GLU A 38 -4.74 8.70 -0.65
N ALA A 39 -4.72 8.46 -1.96
CA ALA A 39 -5.61 7.50 -2.61
C ALA A 39 -5.45 6.07 -2.06
N ALA A 40 -4.22 5.64 -1.75
CA ALA A 40 -3.97 4.34 -1.12
C ALA A 40 -4.57 4.27 0.29
N ARG A 41 -4.39 5.32 1.10
CA ARG A 41 -4.95 5.42 2.45
C ARG A 41 -6.48 5.44 2.46
N MET A 42 -7.09 6.16 1.52
CA MET A 42 -8.55 6.16 1.31
C MET A 42 -9.08 4.77 0.96
N SER A 43 -8.24 3.91 0.38
CA SER A 43 -8.57 2.52 0.05
C SER A 43 -8.27 1.54 1.20
N GLY A 44 -7.94 2.05 2.40
CA GLY A 44 -7.68 1.24 3.59
C GLY A 44 -6.27 0.64 3.67
N ILE A 45 -5.34 1.05 2.80
CA ILE A 45 -3.95 0.60 2.82
C ILE A 45 -3.07 1.73 3.34
N ASP A 46 -2.41 1.53 4.49
CA ASP A 46 -1.45 2.50 4.98
C ASP A 46 -0.32 2.68 3.96
N SER A 47 0.05 3.92 3.68
CA SER A 47 1.02 4.22 2.64
C SER A 47 1.88 5.43 2.96
N TYR A 48 3.11 5.45 2.44
CA TYR A 48 4.09 6.51 2.66
C TYR A 48 4.68 7.01 1.34
N LEU A 49 5.00 8.30 1.31
CA LEU A 49 5.69 8.90 0.17
C LEU A 49 7.14 8.40 0.15
N LEU A 50 7.53 7.72 -0.92
CA LEU A 50 8.92 7.36 -1.19
C LEU A 50 9.47 8.32 -2.23
N ARG A 51 10.44 9.14 -1.83
CA ARG A 51 11.24 9.93 -2.77
C ARG A 51 12.42 9.07 -3.23
N MET A 52 12.68 9.09 -4.53
CA MET A 52 13.89 8.53 -5.14
C MET A 52 15.02 9.55 -5.12
#